data_AF-A0A0M3KDV8-F1
#
_entry.id   AF-A0A0M3KDV8-F1
#
_cell.length_a   1.000
_cell.length_b   1.000
_cell.length_c   1.000
_cell.angle_alpha   90.00
_cell.angle_beta   90.00
_cell.angle_gamma   90.00
#
_symmetry.space_group_name_H-M   'P 1'
#
loop_
_entity.id
_entity.type
_entity.pdbx_description
1 polymer ?
#
loop_
_entity_poly.entity_id
_entity_poly.type
_entity_poly.pdbx_seq_one_letter_code
_entity_poly.pdbx_strand_id
1 'polypeptide(L)'
;MNESRDSIAIPLGSEPSLRLQYMNYKNFVRFGKLLEDLDTFAVWISYKHNQRSGPMGIPSHHPMVIVTAAVDEIPALHSKHISIVDHIHQGRRVNFLSARFVTVSQDPITGRATPNMPLITTDPEQEEIVRRGRAAREIHKLDEEHSLLREPPNESERKLLHDIFLKTVDHNSHSFEHRRLPENHVWLEDAKLKNAIICFPIDRNVHGKIFGGYIMRLAFELAWSNAAIYAYVCFICKRTSHSSCSQGMRNFIQIFFPIFCF
;
A
#
# COMPACT_ATOMS: atom_id res chain seq x y z
N MET A 1 -10.03 21.29 17.20
CA MET A 1 -9.68 20.69 15.90
C MET A 1 -9.37 21.85 14.97
N ASN A 2 -8.16 21.91 14.42
CA ASN A 2 -7.88 22.86 13.33
C ASN A 2 -8.63 22.38 12.09
N GLU A 3 -9.14 23.29 11.25
CA GLU A 3 -9.91 22.95 10.04
C GLU A 3 -9.18 22.01 9.07
N SER A 4 -7.86 21.86 9.23
CA SER A 4 -6.98 21.07 8.36
C SER A 4 -6.76 19.61 8.77
N ARG A 5 -7.30 19.14 9.91
CA ARG A 5 -7.10 17.77 10.40
C ARG A 5 -8.40 17.12 10.83
N ASP A 6 -8.66 15.93 10.31
CA ASP A 6 -9.76 15.06 10.73
C ASP A 6 -9.25 13.83 11.47
N SER A 7 -10.08 13.27 12.34
CA SER A 7 -9.77 12.04 13.05
C SER A 7 -11.03 11.20 13.25
N ILE A 8 -10.88 9.88 13.13
CA ILE A 8 -11.92 8.90 13.43
C ILE A 8 -11.46 7.97 14.55
N ALA A 9 -12.36 7.65 15.48
CA ALA A 9 -12.12 6.69 16.54
C ALA A 9 -12.82 5.37 16.20
N ILE A 10 -12.05 4.28 16.14
CA ILE A 10 -12.60 2.94 15.93
C ILE A 10 -12.87 2.33 17.31
N PRO A 11 -14.13 2.01 17.68
CA PRO A 11 -14.52 1.58 19.02
C PRO A 11 -14.17 0.11 19.29
N LEU A 12 -12.89 -0.25 19.19
CA LEU A 12 -12.42 -1.63 19.40
C LEU A 12 -12.70 -2.12 20.83
N GLY A 13 -12.80 -1.24 21.83
CA GLY A 13 -13.14 -1.58 23.22
C GLY A 13 -14.62 -1.92 23.42
N SER A 14 -15.51 -1.12 22.86
CA SER A 14 -16.96 -1.23 23.09
C SER A 14 -17.65 -2.26 22.18
N GLU A 15 -17.11 -2.50 20.98
CA GLU A 15 -17.72 -3.37 19.96
C GLU A 15 -16.88 -4.63 19.70
N PRO A 16 -17.20 -5.78 20.34
CA PRO A 16 -16.41 -7.01 20.18
C PRO A 16 -16.47 -7.59 18.76
N SER A 17 -17.62 -7.47 18.09
CA SER A 17 -17.82 -7.94 16.70
C SER A 17 -16.91 -7.19 15.73
N LEU A 18 -16.79 -5.87 15.90
CA LEU A 18 -15.89 -5.03 15.12
C LEU A 18 -14.43 -5.40 15.43
N ARG A 19 -14.09 -5.58 16.72
CA ARG A 19 -12.74 -5.95 17.15
C ARG A 19 -12.19 -7.18 16.42
N LEU A 20 -13.03 -8.20 16.23
CA LEU A 20 -12.64 -9.42 15.52
C LEU A 20 -12.16 -9.16 14.07
N GLN A 21 -12.66 -8.11 13.41
CA GLN A 21 -12.24 -7.76 12.06
C GLN A 21 -10.82 -7.19 12.00
N TYR A 22 -10.39 -6.54 13.09
CA TYR A 22 -9.07 -5.90 13.22
C TYR A 22 -8.04 -6.81 13.90
N MET A 23 -8.43 -7.99 14.35
CA MET A 23 -7.54 -8.95 15.01
C MET A 23 -7.11 -10.05 14.03
N ASN A 24 -5.86 -10.46 14.11
CA ASN A 24 -5.40 -11.71 13.52
C ASN A 24 -5.53 -12.86 14.53
N TYR A 25 -5.20 -14.07 14.09
CA TYR A 25 -5.25 -15.29 14.91
C TYR A 25 -4.33 -15.28 16.14
N LYS A 26 -3.37 -14.33 16.23
CA LYS A 26 -2.50 -14.11 17.40
C LYS A 26 -2.94 -12.91 18.25
N ASN A 27 -4.14 -12.39 18.05
CA ASN A 27 -4.68 -11.19 18.73
C ASN A 27 -3.91 -9.89 18.45
N PHE A 28 -3.08 -9.86 17.40
CA PHE A 28 -2.42 -8.64 16.93
C PHE A 28 -3.28 -7.91 15.91
N VAL A 29 -3.00 -6.62 15.74
CA VAL A 29 -3.61 -5.77 14.71
C VAL A 29 -3.41 -6.36 13.31
N ARG A 30 -4.52 -6.52 12.57
CA ARG A 30 -4.57 -6.91 11.16
C ARG A 30 -4.23 -5.70 10.29
N PHE A 31 -2.97 -5.61 9.90
CA PHE A 31 -2.44 -4.49 9.11
C PHE A 31 -3.24 -4.19 7.83
N GLY A 32 -3.60 -5.23 7.07
CA GLY A 32 -4.38 -5.08 5.84
C GLY A 32 -5.73 -4.38 6.07
N LYS A 33 -6.42 -4.65 7.19
CA LYS A 33 -7.70 -3.99 7.51
C LYS A 33 -7.51 -2.52 7.88
N LEU A 34 -6.43 -2.18 8.61
CA LEU A 34 -6.10 -0.77 8.85
C LEU A 34 -5.76 -0.02 7.56
N LEU A 35 -5.06 -0.67 6.63
CA LEU A 35 -4.71 -0.05 5.35
C LEU A 35 -5.96 0.23 4.49
N GLU A 36 -6.93 -0.69 4.51
CA GLU A 36 -8.24 -0.50 3.85
C GLU A 36 -9.00 0.71 4.41
N ASP A 37 -9.03 0.85 5.73
CA ASP A 37 -9.75 1.96 6.37
C ASP A 37 -9.01 3.30 6.20
N LEU A 38 -7.68 3.29 6.20
CA LEU A 38 -6.87 4.48 5.93
C LEU A 38 -7.07 4.99 4.50
N ASP A 39 -7.18 4.08 3.53
CA ASP A 39 -7.53 4.44 2.15
C ASP A 39 -8.92 5.07 2.06
N THR A 40 -9.91 4.44 2.70
CA THR A 40 -11.28 4.95 2.77
C THR A 40 -11.32 6.35 3.41
N PHE A 41 -10.54 6.55 4.47
CA PHE A 41 -10.43 7.84 5.16
C PHE A 41 -9.73 8.91 4.31
N ALA A 42 -8.68 8.55 3.57
CA ALA A 42 -8.01 9.45 2.65
C ALA A 42 -8.93 9.90 1.49
N VAL A 43 -9.72 8.96 0.95
CA VAL A 43 -10.74 9.25 -0.06
C VAL A 43 -11.81 10.18 0.51
N TRP A 44 -12.27 9.94 1.74
CA TRP A 44 -13.26 10.81 2.39
C TRP A 44 -12.74 12.24 2.62
N ILE A 45 -11.50 12.40 3.10
CA ILE A 45 -10.86 13.72 3.23
C ILE A 45 -10.79 14.42 1.87
N SER A 46 -10.46 13.70 0.81
CA SER A 46 -10.41 14.24 -0.54
C SER A 46 -11.78 14.72 -1.03
N TYR A 47 -12.86 13.99 -0.70
CA TYR A 47 -14.23 14.43 -1.00
C TYR A 47 -14.59 15.68 -0.20
N LYS A 48 -14.30 15.69 1.10
CA LYS A 48 -14.56 16.83 1.99
C LYS A 48 -13.84 18.08 1.51
N HIS A 49 -12.57 17.96 1.10
CA HIS A 49 -11.79 19.08 0.55
C HIS A 49 -12.47 19.69 -0.69
N ASN A 50 -12.94 18.85 -1.62
CA ASN A 50 -13.63 19.31 -2.83
C ASN A 50 -15.07 19.80 -2.59
N GLN A 51 -15.69 19.44 -1.45
CA GLN A 51 -17.02 19.87 -1.04
C GLN A 51 -17.06 21.31 -0.47
N ARG A 52 -15.90 21.91 -0.15
CA ARG A 52 -15.78 23.23 0.50
C ARG A 52 -16.55 23.25 1.84
N SER A 53 -17.27 24.33 2.13
CA SER A 53 -18.12 24.50 3.32
C SER A 53 -19.54 23.93 3.15
N GLY A 54 -19.85 23.28 2.03
CA GLY A 54 -21.16 22.68 1.80
C GLY A 54 -21.39 21.44 2.68
N PRO A 55 -22.64 21.13 3.04
CA PRO A 55 -22.94 19.90 3.77
C PRO A 55 -22.57 18.67 2.93
N MET A 56 -21.97 17.67 3.58
CA MET A 56 -21.71 16.37 2.95
C MET A 56 -23.04 15.72 2.54
N GLY A 57 -23.13 15.19 1.32
CA GLY A 57 -24.33 14.55 0.78
C GLY A 57 -25.10 15.39 -0.25
N ILE A 58 -24.81 16.69 -0.38
CA ILE A 58 -25.33 17.54 -1.46
C ILE A 58 -24.13 18.09 -2.25
N PRO A 59 -23.80 17.52 -3.43
CA PRO A 59 -22.61 17.93 -4.17
C PRO A 59 -22.66 19.42 -4.53
N SER A 60 -21.66 20.18 -4.05
CA SER A 60 -21.45 21.59 -4.40
C SER A 60 -20.37 21.76 -5.47
N HIS A 61 -19.93 20.64 -6.05
CA HIS A 61 -18.89 20.52 -7.07
C HIS A 61 -19.45 19.77 -8.30
N HIS A 62 -18.77 19.87 -9.43
CA HIS A 62 -19.08 19.06 -10.61
C HIS A 62 -18.99 17.56 -10.28
N PRO A 63 -19.85 16.70 -10.85
CA PRO A 63 -19.83 15.26 -10.58
C PRO A 63 -18.41 14.70 -10.66
N MET A 64 -17.95 14.10 -9.57
CA MET A 64 -16.59 13.57 -9.48
C MET A 64 -16.56 12.28 -8.69
N VAL A 65 -15.68 11.38 -9.11
CA VAL A 65 -15.32 10.14 -8.45
C VAL A 65 -13.89 10.27 -8.00
N ILE A 66 -13.65 10.08 -6.72
CA ILE A 66 -12.30 10.04 -6.17
C ILE A 66 -11.87 8.58 -6.07
N VAL A 67 -10.72 8.29 -6.68
CA VAL A 67 -10.08 6.97 -6.64
C VAL A 67 -8.65 7.10 -6.12
N THR A 68 -8.16 6.04 -5.51
CA THR A 68 -6.76 5.97 -5.05
C THR A 68 -5.87 5.65 -6.24
N ALA A 69 -4.89 6.52 -6.53
CA ALA A 69 -3.97 6.38 -7.64
C ALA A 69 -2.61 5.80 -7.24
N ALA A 70 -2.17 6.06 -6.00
CA ALA A 70 -0.96 5.47 -5.47
C ALA A 70 -0.94 5.55 -3.93
N VAL A 71 -0.09 4.73 -3.33
CA VAL A 71 0.32 4.85 -1.93
C VAL A 71 1.83 4.89 -1.90
N ASP A 72 2.40 5.98 -1.39
CA ASP A 72 3.82 6.28 -1.58
C ASP A 72 4.70 5.44 -0.65
N GLU A 73 4.80 5.84 0.62
CA GLU A 73 5.56 5.12 1.64
C GLU A 73 4.71 4.98 2.88
N ILE A 74 4.78 3.78 3.45
CA ILE A 74 4.10 3.41 4.68
C ILE A 74 5.16 3.10 5.74
N PRO A 75 5.79 4.11 6.37
CA PRO A 75 6.72 3.86 7.44
C PRO A 75 5.98 3.27 8.66
N ALA A 76 6.32 2.04 9.02
CA ALA A 76 5.96 1.49 10.31
C ALA A 76 6.68 2.29 11.41
N LEU A 77 5.92 3.01 12.23
CA LEU A 77 6.45 3.88 13.30
C LEU A 77 6.76 3.09 14.57
N HIS A 78 6.16 1.91 14.73
CA HIS A 78 6.41 1.02 15.86
C HIS A 78 6.75 -0.40 15.37
N SER A 79 7.89 -0.92 15.80
CA SER A 79 8.40 -2.26 15.41
C SER A 79 7.86 -3.40 16.27
N LYS A 80 7.07 -3.09 17.31
CA LYS A 80 6.48 -4.10 18.19
C LYS A 80 5.06 -4.43 17.77
N HIS A 81 4.71 -5.70 17.91
CA HIS A 81 3.35 -6.18 17.78
C HIS A 81 2.46 -5.49 18.81
N ILE A 82 1.44 -4.80 18.32
CA ILE A 82 0.41 -4.20 19.15
C ILE A 82 -0.67 -5.26 19.33
N SER A 83 -0.71 -5.87 20.51
CA SER A 83 -1.89 -6.60 20.95
C SER A 83 -3.00 -5.58 21.17
N ILE A 84 -4.13 -5.74 20.46
CA ILE A 84 -5.29 -4.84 20.59
C ILE A 84 -5.83 -4.90 22.03
N VAL A 85 -5.87 -6.10 22.60
CA VAL A 85 -6.35 -6.35 23.97
C VAL A 85 -5.49 -5.60 25.00
N ASP A 86 -4.17 -5.75 24.94
CA ASP A 86 -3.26 -5.06 25.89
C ASP A 86 -3.36 -3.54 25.78
N HIS A 87 -3.51 -2.99 24.58
CA HIS A 87 -3.64 -1.54 24.38
C HIS A 87 -4.97 -0.97 24.85
N ILE A 88 -6.08 -1.71 24.67
CA ILE A 88 -7.38 -1.33 25.22
C ILE A 88 -7.30 -1.27 26.75
N HIS A 89 -6.65 -2.24 27.39
CA HIS A 89 -6.50 -2.28 28.84
C HIS A 89 -5.56 -1.19 29.39
N GLN A 90 -4.52 -0.81 28.65
CA GLN A 90 -3.53 0.18 29.08
C GLN A 90 -3.91 1.64 28.74
N GLY A 91 -4.92 1.87 27.89
CA GLY A 91 -5.39 3.21 27.51
C GLY A 91 -4.34 4.08 26.79
N ARG A 92 -3.25 3.48 26.29
CA ARG A 92 -2.11 4.22 25.74
C ARG A 92 -2.27 4.47 24.24
N ARG A 93 -2.17 5.73 23.81
CA ARG A 93 -2.09 6.10 22.38
C ARG A 93 -0.68 5.80 21.86
N VAL A 94 -0.59 5.04 20.78
CA VAL A 94 0.68 4.71 20.11
C VAL A 94 0.56 5.08 18.65
N ASN A 95 1.55 5.80 18.12
CA ASN A 95 1.67 6.06 16.70
C ASN A 95 2.10 4.76 16.02
N PHE A 96 1.15 4.07 15.39
CA PHE A 96 1.38 2.77 14.79
C PHE A 96 1.91 2.87 13.35
N LEU A 97 1.21 3.68 12.54
CA LEU A 97 1.43 3.77 11.11
C LEU A 97 1.32 5.22 10.65
N SER A 98 2.19 5.59 9.71
CA SER A 98 1.99 6.76 8.87
C SER A 98 2.00 6.29 7.42
N ALA A 99 1.11 6.85 6.61
CA ALA A 99 0.96 6.50 5.20
C ALA A 99 0.56 7.75 4.43
N ARG A 100 0.98 7.83 3.17
CA ARG A 100 0.64 8.92 2.26
C ARG A 100 -0.06 8.35 1.05
N PHE A 101 -1.29 8.81 0.83
CA PHE A 101 -2.17 8.37 -0.24
C PHE A 101 -2.25 9.47 -1.29
N VAL A 102 -2.14 9.07 -2.56
CA VAL A 102 -2.37 9.94 -3.70
C VAL A 102 -3.72 9.56 -4.28
N THR A 103 -4.66 10.50 -4.24
CA THR A 103 -6.00 10.34 -4.79
C THR A 103 -6.15 11.19 -6.04
N VAL A 104 -6.96 10.72 -6.98
CA VAL A 104 -7.29 11.43 -8.21
C VAL A 104 -8.79 11.55 -8.37
N SER A 105 -9.19 12.68 -8.92
CA SER A 105 -10.59 13.00 -9.18
C SER A 105 -10.88 12.80 -10.64
N GLN A 106 -11.94 12.08 -10.94
CA GLN A 106 -12.36 11.75 -12.30
C GLN A 106 -13.84 12.07 -12.50
N ASP A 107 -14.22 12.44 -13.71
CA ASP A 107 -15.62 12.52 -14.10
C ASP A 107 -16.25 11.11 -14.10
N PRO A 108 -17.41 10.89 -13.46
CA PRO A 108 -18.03 9.57 -13.36
C PRO A 108 -18.46 8.97 -14.70
N ILE A 109 -18.76 9.81 -15.70
CA ILE A 109 -19.27 9.39 -17.01
C ILE A 109 -18.10 9.22 -17.98
N THR A 110 -17.19 10.20 -18.05
CA THR A 110 -16.11 10.19 -19.03
C THR A 110 -14.84 9.49 -18.54
N GLY A 111 -14.69 9.30 -17.23
CA GLY A 111 -13.47 8.74 -16.61
C GLY A 111 -12.24 9.66 -16.69
N ARG A 112 -12.38 10.87 -17.26
CA ARG A 112 -11.28 11.82 -17.41
C ARG A 112 -10.97 12.53 -16.11
N ALA A 113 -9.73 12.98 -15.94
CA ALA A 113 -9.31 13.74 -14.77
C ALA A 113 -10.10 15.05 -14.64
N THR A 114 -10.60 15.31 -13.43
CA THR A 114 -11.32 16.53 -13.06
C THR A 114 -10.44 17.37 -12.14
N PRO A 115 -10.35 18.71 -12.34
CA PRO A 115 -9.55 19.56 -11.48
C PRO A 115 -10.07 19.55 -10.04
N ASN A 116 -9.15 19.41 -9.09
CA ASN A 116 -9.43 19.54 -7.67
C ASN A 116 -9.45 21.00 -7.24
N MET A 117 -10.14 21.27 -6.14
CA MET A 117 -10.05 22.56 -5.46
C MET A 117 -8.60 22.84 -5.01
N PRO A 118 -8.07 24.06 -5.23
CA PRO A 118 -6.71 24.39 -4.83
C PRO A 118 -6.53 24.32 -3.31
N LEU A 119 -5.39 23.79 -2.88
CA LEU A 119 -4.98 23.79 -1.47
C LEU A 119 -4.45 25.18 -1.11
N ILE A 120 -5.05 25.79 -0.09
CA ILE A 120 -4.59 27.05 0.49
C ILE A 120 -3.90 26.72 1.81
N THR A 121 -2.63 27.09 1.93
CA THR A 121 -1.84 26.91 3.15
C THR A 121 -1.93 28.18 3.99
N THR A 122 -2.16 28.02 5.30
CA THR A 122 -2.21 29.15 6.26
C THR A 122 -1.02 29.17 7.21
N ASP A 123 -0.43 28.00 7.47
CA ASP A 123 0.64 27.78 8.44
C ASP A 123 1.93 27.31 7.74
N PRO A 124 3.12 27.80 8.13
CA PRO A 124 4.41 27.23 7.75
C PRO A 124 4.49 25.69 7.82
N GLU A 125 3.85 25.04 8.81
CA GLU A 125 3.82 23.57 8.90
C GLU A 125 3.10 22.94 7.68
N GLN A 126 2.01 23.56 7.23
CA GLN A 126 1.24 23.08 6.07
C GLN A 126 2.01 23.29 4.77
N GLU A 127 2.71 24.41 4.64
CA GLU A 127 3.57 24.69 3.48
C GLU A 127 4.67 23.63 3.35
N GLU A 128 5.27 23.23 4.48
CA GLU A 128 6.26 22.15 4.51
C GLU A 128 5.68 20.79 4.09
N ILE A 129 4.44 20.47 4.49
CA ILE A 129 3.76 19.25 4.05
C ILE A 129 3.54 19.28 2.54
N VAL A 130 3.07 20.40 1.99
CA VAL A 130 2.85 20.56 0.55
C VAL A 130 4.17 20.45 -0.22
N ARG A 131 5.24 21.10 0.26
CA ARG A 131 6.58 21.01 -0.32
C ARG A 131 7.07 19.57 -0.39
N ARG A 132 6.95 18.81 0.70
CA ARG A 132 7.31 17.38 0.74
C ARG A 132 6.48 16.55 -0.25
N GLY A 133 5.18 16.82 -0.34
CA GLY A 133 4.29 16.17 -1.32
C GLY A 133 4.71 16.42 -2.78
N ARG A 134 5.05 17.67 -3.12
CA ARG A 134 5.54 18.02 -4.47
C ARG A 134 6.87 17.36 -4.79
N ALA A 135 7.83 17.39 -3.85
CA ALA A 135 9.13 16.75 -4.02
C ALA A 135 8.99 15.24 -4.26
N ALA A 136 8.12 14.56 -3.50
CA ALA A 136 7.89 13.14 -3.69
C ALA A 136 7.22 12.82 -5.03
N ARG A 137 6.27 13.65 -5.50
CA ARG A 137 5.69 13.50 -6.84
C ARG A 137 6.75 13.58 -7.94
N GLU A 138 7.72 14.48 -7.80
CA GLU A 138 8.81 14.61 -8.76
C GLU A 138 9.71 13.37 -8.77
N ILE A 139 10.01 12.82 -7.59
CA ILE A 139 10.75 11.55 -7.46
C ILE A 139 10.01 10.42 -8.18
N HIS A 140 8.70 10.28 -7.97
CA HIS A 140 7.91 9.25 -8.66
C HIS A 140 7.93 9.40 -10.18
N LYS A 141 7.92 10.63 -10.68
CA LYS A 141 8.01 10.89 -12.12
C LYS A 141 9.38 10.48 -12.68
N LEU A 142 10.46 10.79 -11.97
CA LEU A 142 11.82 10.38 -12.35
C LEU A 142 11.98 8.85 -12.30
N ASP A 143 11.44 8.19 -11.28
CA ASP A 143 11.46 6.72 -11.18
C ASP A 143 10.71 6.06 -12.36
N GLU A 144 9.61 6.68 -12.83
CA GLU A 144 8.87 6.19 -14.00
C GLU A 144 9.64 6.39 -15.31
N GLU A 145 10.39 7.48 -15.43
CA GLU A 145 11.30 7.75 -16.57
C GLU A 145 12.43 6.72 -16.61
N HIS A 146 13.00 6.36 -15.46
CA HIS A 146 14.02 5.31 -15.32
C HIS A 146 13.47 3.88 -15.20
N SER A 147 12.20 3.66 -15.53
CA SER A 147 11.60 2.32 -15.52
C SER A 147 12.31 1.40 -16.51
N LEU A 148 12.52 0.13 -16.13
CA LEU A 148 13.12 -0.90 -16.99
C LEU A 148 12.33 -1.17 -18.28
N LEU A 149 11.08 -0.71 -18.36
CA LEU A 149 10.27 -0.75 -19.57
C LEU A 149 10.64 0.35 -20.57
N ARG A 150 11.30 1.43 -20.12
CA ARG A 150 11.75 2.56 -20.94
C ARG A 150 13.26 2.52 -21.17
N GLU A 151 14.03 2.33 -20.12
CA GLU A 151 15.50 2.31 -20.16
C GLU A 151 16.05 0.93 -19.80
N PRO A 152 17.12 0.45 -20.47
CA PRO A 152 17.74 -0.82 -20.12
C PRO A 152 18.42 -0.76 -18.75
N PRO A 153 18.66 -1.93 -18.10
CA PRO A 153 19.32 -1.98 -16.81
C PRO A 153 20.70 -1.31 -16.80
N ASN A 154 21.01 -0.63 -15.70
CA ASN A 154 22.28 0.05 -15.50
C ASN A 154 23.44 -0.95 -15.28
N GLU A 155 24.69 -0.47 -15.27
CA GLU A 155 25.86 -1.36 -15.14
C GLU A 155 25.83 -2.19 -13.85
N SER A 156 25.41 -1.58 -12.73
CA SER A 156 25.31 -2.28 -11.45
C SER A 156 24.24 -3.36 -11.44
N GLU A 157 23.08 -3.11 -12.06
CA GLU A 157 21.99 -4.08 -12.21
C GLU A 157 22.39 -5.24 -13.12
N ARG A 158 23.08 -4.95 -14.24
CA ARG A 158 23.63 -6.01 -15.11
C ARG A 158 24.64 -6.87 -14.37
N LYS A 159 25.53 -6.27 -13.57
CA LYS A 159 26.47 -7.01 -12.71
C LYS A 159 25.74 -7.90 -11.72
N LEU A 160 24.68 -7.40 -11.10
CA LEU A 160 23.82 -8.18 -10.19
C LEU A 160 23.15 -9.36 -10.90
N LEU A 161 22.54 -9.12 -12.07
CA LEU A 161 21.90 -10.18 -12.86
C LEU A 161 22.91 -11.24 -13.29
N HIS A 162 24.12 -10.82 -13.67
CA HIS A 162 25.20 -11.72 -14.04
C HIS A 162 25.68 -12.56 -12.84
N ASP A 163 25.82 -11.97 -11.65
CA ASP A 163 26.16 -12.69 -10.42
C ASP A 163 25.09 -13.74 -10.06
N ILE A 164 23.81 -13.39 -10.17
CA ILE A 164 22.71 -14.34 -9.97
C ILE A 164 22.79 -15.47 -10.99
N PHE A 165 23.03 -15.15 -12.27
CA PHE A 165 23.17 -16.15 -13.32
C PHE A 165 24.31 -17.13 -13.02
N LEU A 166 25.51 -16.63 -12.72
CA LEU A 166 26.68 -17.47 -12.41
C LEU A 166 26.45 -18.41 -11.24
N LYS A 167 25.73 -17.97 -10.21
CA LYS A 167 25.37 -18.83 -9.05
C LYS A 167 24.47 -20.01 -9.42
N THR A 168 23.66 -19.85 -10.47
CA THR A 168 22.68 -20.87 -10.92
C THR A 168 23.20 -21.80 -12.02
N VAL A 169 24.31 -21.48 -12.68
CA VAL A 169 24.88 -22.33 -13.73
C VAL A 169 25.62 -23.52 -13.09
N ASP A 170 25.38 -24.73 -13.60
CA ASP A 170 26.21 -25.88 -13.26
C ASP A 170 27.45 -25.91 -14.16
N HIS A 171 28.61 -25.65 -13.57
CA HIS A 171 29.89 -25.64 -14.29
C HIS A 171 30.34 -27.03 -14.78
N ASN A 172 29.72 -28.10 -14.28
CA ASN A 172 30.05 -29.48 -14.67
C ASN A 172 29.28 -29.95 -15.90
N SER A 173 28.05 -29.43 -16.10
CA SER A 173 27.30 -29.66 -17.32
C SER A 173 27.66 -28.57 -18.33
N HIS A 174 28.26 -28.92 -19.47
CA HIS A 174 28.49 -27.96 -20.57
C HIS A 174 27.18 -27.46 -21.24
N SER A 175 26.03 -27.59 -20.58
CA SER A 175 24.71 -27.17 -21.05
C SER A 175 24.18 -26.02 -20.19
N PHE A 176 23.65 -24.99 -20.83
CA PHE A 176 22.97 -23.87 -20.18
C PHE A 176 21.56 -24.20 -19.68
N GLU A 177 21.05 -25.39 -20.02
CA GLU A 177 19.70 -25.84 -19.62
C GLU A 177 19.68 -26.37 -18.19
N HIS A 178 20.76 -27.01 -17.74
CA HIS A 178 20.86 -27.54 -16.38
C HIS A 178 21.28 -26.43 -15.43
N ARG A 179 20.30 -25.96 -14.64
CA ARG A 179 20.53 -24.98 -13.58
C ARG A 179 20.52 -25.67 -12.23
N ARG A 180 21.46 -25.27 -11.37
CA ARG A 180 21.50 -25.69 -9.98
C ARG A 180 20.87 -24.62 -9.10
N LEU A 181 20.13 -25.07 -8.09
CA LEU A 181 19.56 -24.20 -7.08
C LEU A 181 20.59 -24.03 -5.95
N PRO A 182 20.99 -22.79 -5.58
CA PRO A 182 21.85 -22.57 -4.43
C PRO A 182 21.18 -22.99 -3.12
N GLU A 183 21.96 -23.31 -2.08
CA GLU A 183 21.42 -23.70 -0.78
C GLU A 183 20.49 -22.62 -0.19
N ASN A 184 19.39 -23.03 0.48
CA ASN A 184 18.37 -22.14 1.05
C ASN A 184 17.61 -21.26 0.04
N HIS A 185 17.57 -21.65 -1.23
CA HIS A 185 16.75 -21.00 -2.26
C HIS A 185 15.62 -21.92 -2.71
N VAL A 186 14.57 -21.34 -3.29
CA VAL A 186 13.47 -22.05 -3.96
C VAL A 186 13.25 -21.38 -5.31
N TRP A 187 12.87 -22.13 -6.33
CA TRP A 187 12.50 -21.56 -7.61
C TRP A 187 11.24 -20.70 -7.48
N LEU A 188 11.19 -19.60 -8.24
CA LEU A 188 10.06 -18.67 -8.17
C LEU A 188 8.74 -19.33 -8.61
N GLU A 189 8.80 -20.30 -9.52
CA GLU A 189 7.64 -21.05 -9.99
C GLU A 189 7.00 -21.89 -8.87
N ASP A 190 7.82 -22.49 -8.00
CA ASP A 190 7.38 -23.30 -6.86
C ASP A 190 6.90 -22.44 -5.69
N ALA A 191 7.40 -21.21 -5.56
CA ALA A 191 7.06 -20.26 -4.51
C ALA A 191 5.93 -19.29 -4.90
N LYS A 192 5.17 -19.58 -5.96
CA LYS A 192 4.12 -18.69 -6.48
C LYS A 192 2.75 -18.99 -5.89
N LEU A 193 2.19 -18.04 -5.16
CA LEU A 193 0.80 -18.07 -4.70
C LEU A 193 -0.07 -17.09 -5.51
N LYS A 194 -1.24 -17.55 -5.97
CA LYS A 194 -2.23 -16.74 -6.69
C LYS A 194 -3.57 -16.81 -5.97
N ASN A 195 -4.31 -15.71 -5.99
CA ASN A 195 -5.68 -15.64 -5.50
C ASN A 195 -6.57 -15.01 -6.59
N ALA A 196 -7.81 -15.49 -6.71
CA ALA A 196 -8.81 -14.98 -7.64
C ALA A 196 -10.08 -14.66 -6.86
N ILE A 197 -10.55 -13.41 -6.96
CA ILE A 197 -11.70 -12.93 -6.21
C ILE A 197 -12.74 -12.39 -7.18
N ILE A 198 -13.95 -12.93 -7.08
CA ILE A 198 -15.09 -12.46 -7.85
C ILE A 198 -15.64 -11.22 -7.15
N CYS A 199 -15.71 -10.10 -7.87
CA CYS A 199 -16.15 -8.82 -7.32
C CYS A 199 -17.63 -8.60 -7.63
N PHE A 200 -18.49 -8.91 -6.65
CA PHE A 200 -19.93 -8.74 -6.76
C PHE A 200 -20.32 -7.26 -6.70
N PRO A 201 -21.50 -6.86 -7.21
CA PRO A 201 -21.94 -5.46 -7.16
C PRO A 201 -21.97 -4.84 -5.76
N ILE A 202 -22.17 -5.65 -4.71
CA ILE A 202 -22.15 -5.19 -3.31
C ILE A 202 -20.76 -4.74 -2.84
N ASP A 203 -19.70 -5.21 -3.49
CA ASP A 203 -18.30 -4.89 -3.16
C ASP A 203 -17.79 -3.64 -3.89
N ARG A 204 -18.68 -2.96 -4.64
CA ARG A 204 -18.35 -1.81 -5.47
C ARG A 204 -18.87 -0.52 -4.84
N ASN A 205 -18.17 0.57 -5.12
CA ASN A 205 -18.67 1.90 -4.80
C ASN A 205 -19.90 2.25 -5.68
N VAL A 206 -20.53 3.39 -5.38
CA VAL A 206 -21.71 3.90 -6.12
C VAL A 206 -21.46 4.16 -7.62
N HIS A 207 -20.20 4.14 -8.05
CA HIS A 207 -19.76 4.28 -9.43
C HIS A 207 -19.26 2.96 -10.03
N GLY A 208 -19.51 1.82 -9.38
CA GLY A 208 -19.16 0.50 -9.89
C GLY A 208 -17.67 0.15 -9.82
N LYS A 209 -16.84 0.94 -9.12
CA LYS A 209 -15.40 0.68 -8.93
C LYS A 209 -15.12 0.04 -7.58
N ILE A 210 -14.12 -0.84 -7.54
CA ILE A 210 -13.65 -1.48 -6.30
C ILE A 210 -12.77 -0.47 -5.54
N PHE A 211 -12.87 -0.44 -4.21
CA PHE A 211 -12.02 0.40 -3.38
C PHE A 211 -10.56 -0.06 -3.40
N GLY A 212 -9.62 0.87 -3.56
CA GLY A 212 -8.18 0.57 -3.57
C GLY A 212 -7.73 -0.10 -2.27
N GLY A 213 -8.26 0.36 -1.13
CA GLY A 213 -8.03 -0.21 0.19
C GLY A 213 -8.34 -1.70 0.30
N TYR A 214 -9.44 -2.13 -0.33
CA TYR A 214 -9.84 -3.55 -0.33
C TYR A 214 -8.81 -4.40 -1.08
N ILE A 215 -8.38 -3.94 -2.26
CA ILE A 215 -7.35 -4.61 -3.07
C ILE A 215 -6.03 -4.66 -2.29
N MET A 216 -5.65 -3.56 -1.64
CA MET A 216 -4.42 -3.49 -0.83
C MET A 216 -4.44 -4.48 0.34
N ARG A 217 -5.58 -4.62 1.04
CA ARG A 217 -5.72 -5.63 2.10
C ARG A 217 -5.49 -7.04 1.57
N LEU A 218 -6.16 -7.38 0.47
CA LEU A 218 -6.08 -8.71 -0.13
C LEU A 218 -4.67 -9.02 -0.62
N ALA A 219 -4.03 -8.05 -1.28
CA ALA A 219 -2.64 -8.16 -1.73
C ALA A 219 -1.69 -8.37 -0.55
N PHE A 220 -1.85 -7.62 0.54
CA PHE A 220 -1.03 -7.77 1.75
C PHE A 220 -1.20 -9.16 2.39
N GLU A 221 -2.44 -9.64 2.50
CA GLU A 221 -2.74 -10.95 3.09
C GLU A 221 -2.20 -12.10 2.22
N LEU A 222 -2.28 -11.95 0.90
CA LEU A 222 -1.68 -12.90 -0.03
C LEU A 222 -0.16 -12.92 0.09
N ALA A 223 0.47 -11.73 0.17
CA ALA A 223 1.91 -11.59 0.36
C ALA A 223 2.37 -12.28 1.65
N TRP A 224 1.61 -12.04 2.73
CA TRP A 224 1.87 -12.60 4.03
C TRP A 224 1.81 -14.14 4.03
N SER A 225 0.75 -14.70 3.43
CA SER A 225 0.60 -16.15 3.27
C SER A 225 1.72 -16.72 2.41
N ASN A 226 2.09 -16.07 1.31
CA ASN A 226 3.18 -16.52 0.44
C ASN A 226 4.53 -16.55 1.17
N ALA A 227 4.84 -15.49 1.92
CA ALA A 227 6.06 -15.40 2.72
C ALA A 227 6.09 -16.44 3.85
N ALA A 228 4.96 -16.70 4.50
CA ALA A 228 4.86 -17.71 5.56
C ALA A 228 5.04 -19.13 5.03
N ILE A 229 4.49 -19.44 3.84
CA ILE A 229 4.70 -20.74 3.17
C ILE A 229 6.16 -20.89 2.78
N TYR A 230 6.77 -19.87 2.16
CA TYR A 230 8.17 -19.89 1.74
C TYR A 230 9.13 -20.09 2.92
N ALA A 231 8.91 -19.37 4.03
CA ALA A 231 9.82 -19.39 5.16
C ALA A 231 9.67 -20.63 6.07
N TYR A 232 8.66 -21.50 5.84
CA TYR A 232 8.24 -22.58 6.76
C TYR A 232 8.08 -22.12 8.22
N VAL A 233 7.93 -20.81 8.42
CA VAL A 233 7.90 -20.12 9.71
C VAL A 233 6.84 -19.05 9.62
N CYS A 234 6.06 -18.91 10.69
CA CYS A 234 5.14 -17.81 10.83
C CYS A 234 5.89 -16.48 10.68
N PHE A 235 5.69 -15.79 9.56
CA PHE A 235 6.19 -14.42 9.41
C PHE A 235 5.59 -13.55 10.50
N ILE A 236 6.40 -12.64 10.99
CA ILE A 236 6.11 -11.65 12.03
C ILE A 236 6.73 -10.40 11.43
N CYS A 237 5.95 -9.33 11.22
CA CYS A 237 6.40 -8.11 10.55
C CYS A 237 7.35 -7.33 11.48
N LYS A 238 8.51 -7.92 11.74
CA LYS A 238 9.66 -7.26 12.36
C LYS A 238 10.43 -6.58 11.24
N ARG A 239 10.78 -5.33 11.47
CA ARG A 239 11.64 -4.55 10.59
C ARG A 239 12.95 -5.31 10.36
N THR A 240 13.04 -5.92 9.19
CA THR A 240 14.19 -5.96 8.29
C THR A 240 15.51 -5.43 8.87
N SER A 241 16.42 -6.33 9.22
CA SER A 241 17.84 -6.03 9.20
C SER A 241 18.32 -6.06 7.75
N HIS A 242 18.86 -4.92 7.33
CA HIS A 242 19.66 -4.66 6.12
C HIS A 242 18.99 -4.87 4.75
N SER A 243 18.63 -3.73 4.15
CA SER A 243 18.60 -3.36 2.73
C SER A 243 17.75 -4.13 1.71
N SER A 244 17.43 -5.41 1.90
CA SER A 244 16.80 -6.22 0.83
C SER A 244 15.27 -6.27 0.89
N CYS A 245 14.68 -6.19 2.08
CA CYS A 245 13.24 -6.40 2.26
C CYS A 245 12.42 -5.09 2.35
N SER A 246 13.06 -3.95 2.67
CA SER A 246 12.45 -2.62 2.46
C SER A 246 12.27 -2.32 0.98
N GLN A 247 13.20 -2.78 0.13
CA GLN A 247 13.03 -2.76 -1.32
C GLN A 247 11.91 -3.72 -1.73
N GLY A 248 11.77 -4.88 -1.08
CA GLY A 248 10.68 -5.84 -1.31
C GLY A 248 9.28 -5.28 -1.06
N MET A 249 9.03 -4.52 0.01
CA MET A 249 7.73 -3.87 0.27
C MET A 249 7.50 -2.61 -0.58
N ARG A 250 8.56 -1.81 -0.85
CA ARG A 250 8.51 -0.72 -1.84
C ARG A 250 8.13 -1.26 -3.21
N ASN A 251 8.80 -2.33 -3.64
CA ASN A 251 8.50 -3.07 -4.86
C ASN A 251 7.15 -3.78 -4.76
N PHE A 252 6.68 -4.28 -3.62
CA PHE A 252 5.36 -4.94 -3.53
C PHE A 252 4.22 -3.95 -3.77
N ILE A 253 4.30 -2.75 -3.20
CA ILE A 253 3.31 -1.69 -3.43
C ILE A 253 3.49 -1.06 -4.82
N GLN A 254 4.72 -0.82 -5.29
CA GLN A 254 5.01 -0.26 -6.62
C GLN A 254 4.79 -1.23 -7.79
N ILE A 255 4.99 -2.55 -7.62
CA ILE A 255 4.80 -3.56 -8.68
C ILE A 255 3.31 -3.91 -8.83
N PHE A 256 2.53 -3.97 -7.75
CA PHE A 256 1.13 -4.38 -7.84
C PHE A 256 0.16 -3.23 -8.18
N PHE A 257 0.48 -1.96 -7.90
CA PHE A 257 -0.42 -0.85 -8.20
C PHE A 257 -0.71 -0.64 -9.71
N PRO A 258 0.27 -0.72 -10.64
CA PRO A 258 -0.01 -0.55 -12.07
C PRO A 258 -0.75 -1.75 -12.68
N ILE A 259 -0.89 -2.88 -11.98
CA ILE A 259 -1.61 -4.06 -12.48
C ILE A 259 -3.13 -3.96 -12.27
N PHE A 260 -3.58 -3.13 -11.32
CA PHE A 260 -5.02 -2.99 -10.98
C PHE A 260 -5.67 -1.69 -11.46
N CYS A 261 -4.91 -0.82 -12.14
CA CYS A 261 -5.43 0.39 -12.79
C CYS A 261 -5.68 0.14 -14.29
N PHE A 262 -6.62 -0.74 -14.60
CA PHE A 262 -7.27 -0.81 -15.93
C PHE A 262 -8.77 -1.02 -15.74
#